data_AF-A0A1V5XAA3-F1
#
_entry.id   AF-A0A1V5XAA3-F1
#
_cell.length_a   1.000
_cell.length_b   1.000
_cell.length_c   1.000
_cell.angle_alpha   90.00
_cell.angle_beta   90.00
_cell.angle_gamma   90.00
#
_symmetry.space_group_name_H-M   'P 1'
#
loop_
_entity.id
_entity.type
_entity.pdbx_description
1 polymer ?
#
loop_
_entity_poly.entity_id
_entity_poly.type
_entity_poly.pdbx_seq_one_letter_code
_entity_poly.pdbx_strand_id
1 'polypeptide(L)'
;MYLNDQERATFFKLFFDLLYCVNKEHKIVRGFGSERHPKSVDSQKAYQVRVKLFENPAWIEDYIQKYGAELTEDERGILLSWRHYFVMDKFVVMRHLAKYSVFMTFGDEDTTRLYGITGLNHPFADFFAKSDLPVMVDAMILPFRNKIIYDGLFSTHNIGFGSGIRSSFTELYNISKAKFGIIGKLPFDDSNPKEVPSPAPKKPVKAAPGESREKADAIAPLITKFCEEKLGAEFTGVCLFALEKIRRKRTSPLLKGKANTWACGIVYAIASNNFVFDKSQPYFMTAQEIADGFGLSKSTAQSKSAEINKLLDISYFSPEYMIDSIRESQEGLFHTMREMEDLWRRLK
;
A
#
# COMPACT_ATOMS: atom_id res chain seq x y z
N MET A 1 -17.59 7.49 -16.14
CA MET A 1 -16.12 7.68 -16.01
C MET A 1 -15.40 6.38 -16.32
N TYR A 2 -15.62 5.89 -17.54
CA TYR A 2 -15.04 4.66 -18.06
C TYR A 2 -14.74 4.85 -19.55
N LEU A 3 -14.04 3.89 -20.16
CA LEU A 3 -13.68 3.94 -21.57
C LEU A 3 -14.91 3.96 -22.48
N ASN A 4 -14.84 4.73 -23.57
CA ASN A 4 -15.86 4.65 -24.63
C ASN A 4 -15.74 3.31 -25.40
N ASP A 5 -16.71 3.03 -26.28
CA ASP A 5 -16.80 1.73 -26.95
C ASP A 5 -15.58 1.38 -27.79
N GLN A 6 -15.03 2.34 -28.52
CA GLN A 6 -13.84 2.15 -29.35
C GLN A 6 -12.60 1.92 -28.49
N GLU A 7 -12.42 2.71 -27.44
CA GLU A 7 -11.32 2.56 -26.48
C GLU A 7 -11.34 1.20 -25.79
N ARG A 8 -12.53 0.79 -25.35
CA ARG A 8 -12.76 -0.48 -24.67
C ARG A 8 -12.51 -1.67 -25.61
N ALA A 9 -12.95 -1.58 -26.87
CA ALA A 9 -12.67 -2.59 -27.88
C ALA A 9 -11.16 -2.73 -28.13
N THR A 10 -10.42 -1.62 -28.28
CA THR A 10 -8.95 -1.65 -28.41
C THR A 10 -8.30 -2.30 -27.20
N PHE A 11 -8.69 -1.91 -25.98
CA PHE A 11 -8.12 -2.46 -24.76
C PHE A 11 -8.30 -3.98 -24.68
N PHE A 12 -9.55 -4.48 -24.80
CA PHE A 12 -9.81 -5.91 -24.67
C PHE A 12 -9.21 -6.73 -25.81
N LYS A 13 -9.17 -6.19 -27.04
CA LYS A 13 -8.46 -6.80 -28.17
C LYS A 13 -7.01 -7.07 -27.77
N LEU A 14 -6.28 -6.03 -27.38
CA LEU A 14 -4.85 -6.13 -27.06
C LEU A 14 -4.59 -6.97 -25.82
N PHE A 15 -5.33 -6.75 -24.74
CA PHE A 15 -5.08 -7.39 -23.46
C PHE A 15 -5.31 -8.90 -23.54
N PHE A 16 -6.44 -9.36 -24.08
CA PHE A 16 -6.73 -10.79 -24.13
C PHE A 16 -5.90 -11.53 -25.18
N ASP A 17 -5.53 -10.90 -26.28
CA ASP A 17 -4.59 -11.51 -27.24
C ASP A 17 -3.20 -11.66 -26.67
N LEU A 18 -2.72 -10.64 -25.97
CA LEU A 18 -1.43 -10.71 -25.28
C LEU A 18 -1.43 -11.86 -24.27
N LEU A 19 -2.45 -11.94 -23.40
CA LEU A 19 -2.55 -13.03 -22.44
C LEU A 19 -2.65 -14.41 -23.12
N TYR A 20 -3.45 -14.54 -24.18
CA TYR A 20 -3.55 -15.79 -24.93
C TYR A 20 -2.20 -16.22 -25.52
N CYS A 21 -1.51 -15.31 -26.22
CA CYS A 21 -0.23 -15.59 -26.85
C CYS A 21 0.84 -15.95 -25.83
N VAL A 22 0.94 -15.17 -24.76
CA VAL A 22 1.87 -15.43 -23.64
C VAL A 22 1.57 -16.78 -23.00
N ASN A 23 0.31 -17.11 -22.73
CA ASN A 23 -0.04 -18.41 -22.18
C ASN A 23 0.28 -19.57 -23.13
N LYS A 24 0.07 -19.39 -24.44
CA LYS A 24 0.39 -20.39 -25.47
C LYS A 24 1.89 -20.65 -25.54
N GLU A 25 2.70 -19.61 -25.44
CA GLU A 25 4.17 -19.66 -25.54
C GLU A 25 4.80 -20.27 -24.28
N HIS A 26 4.37 -19.80 -23.11
CA HIS A 26 4.98 -20.16 -21.83
C HIS A 26 4.22 -21.25 -21.05
N LYS A 27 3.07 -21.71 -21.55
CA LYS A 27 2.26 -22.81 -20.99
C LYS A 27 1.90 -22.60 -19.51
N ILE A 28 1.55 -21.37 -19.12
CA ILE A 28 1.35 -20.97 -17.72
C ILE A 28 0.15 -21.70 -17.10
N VAL A 29 -1.00 -21.71 -17.80
CA VAL A 29 -2.21 -22.40 -17.35
C VAL A 29 -2.84 -23.23 -18.47
N ARG A 30 -3.44 -24.36 -18.09
CA ARG A 30 -4.21 -25.21 -19.02
C ARG A 30 -5.61 -24.64 -19.23
N GLY A 31 -6.12 -24.73 -20.46
CA GLY A 31 -7.49 -24.35 -20.80
C GLY A 31 -7.80 -22.87 -20.56
N PHE A 32 -6.87 -21.96 -20.88
CA PHE A 32 -7.08 -20.51 -20.84
C PHE A 32 -8.10 -20.03 -21.90
N GLY A 33 -8.06 -20.67 -23.07
CA GLY A 33 -8.87 -20.38 -24.24
C GLY A 33 -8.27 -21.13 -25.44
N SER A 34 -9.08 -21.42 -26.46
CA SER A 34 -8.63 -22.14 -27.66
C SER A 34 -8.16 -21.20 -28.78
N GLU A 35 -8.57 -19.93 -28.76
CA GLU A 35 -8.35 -18.97 -29.84
C GLU A 35 -7.97 -17.58 -29.32
N ARG A 36 -7.40 -16.76 -30.22
CA ARG A 36 -7.23 -15.32 -30.00
C ARG A 36 -8.61 -14.65 -29.89
N HIS A 37 -8.73 -13.63 -29.05
CA HIS A 37 -10.00 -12.97 -28.70
C HIS A 37 -11.12 -13.92 -28.20
N PRO A 38 -10.91 -14.68 -27.12
CA PRO A 38 -11.93 -15.55 -26.57
C PRO A 38 -13.19 -14.76 -26.14
N LYS A 39 -14.38 -15.31 -26.41
CA LYS A 39 -15.68 -14.72 -26.00
C LYS A 39 -15.82 -14.55 -24.49
N SER A 40 -15.13 -15.38 -23.72
CA SER A 40 -15.05 -15.32 -22.26
C SER A 40 -13.74 -15.94 -21.79
N VAL A 41 -13.11 -15.34 -20.79
CA VAL A 41 -11.94 -15.90 -20.11
C VAL A 41 -12.26 -16.06 -18.64
N ASP A 42 -11.88 -17.20 -18.07
CA ASP A 42 -11.93 -17.41 -16.63
C ASP A 42 -11.02 -16.40 -15.92
N SER A 43 -11.58 -15.62 -14.99
CA SER A 43 -10.88 -14.52 -14.34
C SER A 43 -9.69 -14.99 -13.50
N GLN A 44 -9.74 -16.20 -12.93
CA GLN A 44 -8.63 -16.74 -12.13
C GLN A 44 -7.47 -17.16 -13.03
N LYS A 45 -7.76 -17.75 -14.19
CA LYS A 45 -6.75 -18.06 -15.21
C LYS A 45 -6.16 -16.78 -15.81
N ALA A 46 -6.99 -15.78 -16.13
CA ALA A 46 -6.54 -14.45 -16.55
C ALA A 46 -5.58 -13.84 -15.53
N TYR A 47 -5.94 -13.91 -14.24
CA TYR A 47 -5.10 -13.48 -13.12
C TYR A 47 -3.73 -14.18 -13.13
N GLN A 48 -3.69 -15.51 -13.25
CA GLN A 48 -2.45 -16.29 -13.22
C GLN A 48 -1.52 -15.93 -14.39
N VAL A 49 -2.07 -15.78 -15.60
CA VAL A 49 -1.27 -15.40 -16.77
C VAL A 49 -0.77 -13.96 -16.67
N ARG A 50 -1.62 -13.01 -16.22
CA ARG A 50 -1.19 -11.60 -16.08
C ARG A 50 -0.04 -11.46 -15.09
N VAL A 51 -0.05 -12.22 -13.98
CA VAL A 51 1.01 -12.12 -12.96
C VAL A 51 2.35 -12.51 -13.60
N LYS A 52 2.39 -13.64 -14.32
CA LYS A 52 3.62 -14.09 -15.00
C LYS A 52 4.06 -13.15 -16.12
N LEU A 53 3.13 -12.59 -16.87
CA LEU A 53 3.42 -11.60 -17.90
C LEU A 53 4.11 -10.36 -17.33
N PHE A 54 3.57 -9.78 -16.26
CA PHE A 54 4.12 -8.54 -15.70
C PHE A 54 5.33 -8.77 -14.77
N GLU A 55 5.56 -10.00 -14.30
CA GLU A 55 6.87 -10.45 -13.78
C GLU A 55 7.95 -10.53 -14.89
N ASN A 56 7.55 -10.75 -16.14
CA ASN A 56 8.45 -10.91 -17.29
C ASN A 56 8.05 -9.95 -18.42
N PRO A 57 8.13 -8.63 -18.20
CA PRO A 57 7.50 -7.66 -19.09
C PRO A 57 8.12 -7.66 -20.50
N ALA A 58 9.34 -8.19 -20.67
CA ALA A 58 9.97 -8.43 -21.99
C ALA A 58 9.12 -9.30 -22.94
N TRP A 59 8.24 -10.16 -22.43
CA TRP A 59 7.33 -10.96 -23.27
C TRP A 59 6.35 -10.10 -24.08
N ILE A 60 6.11 -8.85 -23.66
CA ILE A 60 5.34 -7.89 -24.45
C ILE A 60 6.11 -7.51 -25.73
N GLU A 61 7.43 -7.34 -25.64
CA GLU A 61 8.29 -7.07 -26.80
C GLU A 61 8.35 -8.28 -27.73
N ASP A 62 8.47 -9.49 -27.18
CA ASP A 62 8.42 -10.75 -27.96
C ASP A 62 7.09 -10.87 -28.72
N TYR A 63 5.96 -10.56 -28.06
CA TYR A 63 4.65 -10.49 -28.70
C TYR A 63 4.62 -9.45 -29.84
N ILE A 64 5.13 -8.24 -29.60
CA ILE A 64 5.20 -7.17 -30.60
C ILE A 64 6.08 -7.57 -31.78
N GLN A 65 7.21 -8.25 -31.55
CA GLN A 65 8.11 -8.69 -32.61
C GLN A 65 7.44 -9.75 -33.50
N LYS A 66 6.72 -10.68 -32.87
CA LYS A 66 6.10 -11.83 -33.55
C LYS A 66 4.81 -11.50 -34.27
N TYR A 67 3.98 -10.62 -33.69
CA TYR A 67 2.63 -10.30 -34.19
C TYR A 67 2.47 -8.83 -34.59
N GLY A 68 3.56 -8.06 -34.56
CA GLY A 68 3.53 -6.62 -34.81
C GLY A 68 3.07 -6.21 -36.20
N ALA A 69 3.08 -7.10 -37.20
CA ALA A 69 2.52 -6.81 -38.52
C ALA A 69 0.99 -6.66 -38.50
N GLU A 70 0.32 -7.24 -37.49
CA GLU A 70 -1.14 -7.15 -37.27
C GLU A 70 -1.53 -5.92 -36.42
N LEU A 71 -0.55 -5.22 -35.84
CA LEU A 71 -0.77 -4.09 -34.93
C LEU A 71 -0.61 -2.75 -35.65
N THR A 72 -1.52 -1.83 -35.35
CA THR A 72 -1.34 -0.42 -35.69
C THR A 72 -0.26 0.24 -34.83
N GLU A 73 0.26 1.39 -35.26
CA GLU A 73 1.23 2.16 -34.48
C GLU A 73 0.70 2.60 -33.10
N ASP A 74 -0.59 2.96 -32.99
CA ASP A 74 -1.24 3.28 -31.71
C ASP A 74 -1.27 2.05 -30.79
N GLU A 75 -1.64 0.88 -31.32
CA GLU A 75 -1.68 -0.37 -30.56
C GLU A 75 -0.28 -0.80 -30.08
N ARG A 76 0.74 -0.67 -30.95
CA ARG A 76 2.14 -0.91 -30.59
C ARG A 76 2.59 0.03 -29.47
N GLY A 77 2.26 1.31 -29.58
CA GLY A 77 2.55 2.32 -28.55
C GLY A 77 1.90 2.00 -27.21
N ILE A 78 0.64 1.53 -27.21
CA ILE A 78 -0.06 1.10 -25.99
C ILE A 78 0.66 -0.08 -25.33
N LEU A 79 1.00 -1.13 -26.08
CA LEU A 79 1.70 -2.30 -25.53
C LEU A 79 3.09 -1.94 -24.97
N LEU A 80 3.87 -1.13 -25.69
CA LEU A 80 5.15 -0.63 -25.20
C LEU A 80 4.98 0.23 -23.92
N SER A 81 3.90 1.00 -23.82
CA SER A 81 3.63 1.75 -22.59
C SER A 81 3.32 0.82 -21.40
N TRP A 82 2.61 -0.30 -21.62
CA TRP A 82 2.38 -1.31 -20.58
C TRP A 82 3.67 -1.99 -20.16
N ARG A 83 4.57 -2.28 -21.10
CA ARG A 83 5.91 -2.83 -20.84
C ARG A 83 6.73 -1.96 -19.88
N HIS A 84 6.65 -0.65 -20.01
CA HIS A 84 7.55 0.26 -19.29
C HIS A 84 6.95 0.91 -18.04
N TYR A 85 5.63 1.10 -18.00
CA TYR A 85 5.01 2.00 -17.01
C TYR A 85 3.79 1.41 -16.31
N PHE A 86 3.60 0.08 -16.34
CA PHE A 86 2.60 -0.54 -15.46
C PHE A 86 2.99 -0.36 -13.99
N VAL A 87 1.98 -0.33 -13.12
CA VAL A 87 2.19 -0.35 -11.67
C VAL A 87 1.24 -1.40 -11.09
N MET A 88 1.80 -2.38 -10.38
CA MET A 88 1.04 -3.38 -9.63
C MET A 88 1.31 -3.16 -8.15
N ASP A 89 0.28 -2.75 -7.40
CA ASP A 89 0.44 -2.34 -6.01
C ASP A 89 -0.88 -2.47 -5.22
N LYS A 90 -0.79 -2.27 -3.91
CA LYS A 90 -1.92 -2.02 -3.04
C LYS A 90 -2.30 -0.54 -3.10
N PHE A 91 -3.58 -0.28 -3.25
CA PHE A 91 -4.12 1.07 -3.30
C PHE A 91 -5.25 1.25 -2.29
N VAL A 92 -5.45 2.49 -1.87
CA VAL A 92 -6.67 2.94 -1.20
C VAL A 92 -7.51 3.73 -2.20
N VAL A 93 -8.71 3.23 -2.50
CA VAL A 93 -9.71 3.99 -3.28
C VAL A 93 -10.25 5.09 -2.37
N MET A 94 -9.87 6.34 -2.65
CA MET A 94 -10.15 7.46 -1.77
C MET A 94 -11.44 8.19 -2.15
N ARG A 95 -11.65 8.46 -3.45
CA ARG A 95 -12.74 9.29 -3.96
C ARG A 95 -13.12 8.95 -5.39
N HIS A 96 -14.37 9.24 -5.77
CA HIS A 96 -14.83 9.27 -7.16
C HIS A 96 -14.99 10.73 -7.62
N LEU A 97 -14.32 11.11 -8.71
CA LEU A 97 -14.44 12.41 -9.36
C LEU A 97 -15.14 12.25 -10.71
N ALA A 98 -15.57 13.36 -11.33
CA ALA A 98 -16.32 13.31 -12.60
C ALA A 98 -15.61 12.55 -13.74
N LYS A 99 -14.26 12.59 -13.78
CA LYS A 99 -13.47 11.97 -14.85
C LYS A 99 -12.88 10.60 -14.49
N TYR A 100 -12.61 10.34 -13.21
CA TYR A 100 -11.86 9.17 -12.75
C TYR A 100 -12.05 8.93 -11.24
N SER A 101 -11.62 7.76 -10.75
CA SER A 101 -11.49 7.47 -9.32
C SER A 101 -10.07 7.75 -8.87
N VAL A 102 -9.89 8.26 -7.66
CA VAL A 102 -8.57 8.51 -7.10
C VAL A 102 -8.13 7.32 -6.25
N PHE A 103 -7.07 6.65 -6.71
CA PHE A 103 -6.39 5.57 -6.02
C PHE A 103 -5.11 6.14 -5.42
N MET A 104 -4.96 5.99 -4.12
CA MET A 104 -3.80 6.47 -3.37
C MET A 104 -2.87 5.30 -3.05
N THR A 105 -1.58 5.43 -3.32
CA THR A 105 -0.59 4.45 -2.85
C THR A 105 -0.39 4.59 -1.35
N PHE A 106 0.09 3.54 -0.70
CA PHE A 106 0.61 3.67 0.64
C PHE A 106 1.99 4.35 0.63
N GLY A 107 2.30 5.08 1.70
CA GLY A 107 3.55 5.81 1.84
C GLY A 107 3.46 6.95 2.84
N ASP A 108 4.49 7.79 2.80
CA ASP A 108 4.64 9.04 3.55
C ASP A 108 4.38 10.27 2.65
N GLU A 109 4.69 11.47 3.15
CA GLU A 109 4.51 12.74 2.43
C GLU A 109 5.33 12.84 1.12
N ASP A 110 6.40 12.05 1.01
CA ASP A 110 7.33 12.06 -0.13
C ASP A 110 7.03 10.95 -1.14
N THR A 111 6.45 9.84 -0.69
CA THR A 111 6.24 8.62 -1.48
C THR A 111 4.78 8.36 -1.85
N THR A 112 3.80 8.95 -1.15
CA THR A 112 2.38 8.82 -1.49
C THR A 112 2.09 9.46 -2.85
N ARG A 113 1.44 8.72 -3.75
CA ARG A 113 0.98 9.19 -5.07
C ARG A 113 -0.54 9.01 -5.19
N LEU A 114 -1.17 9.91 -5.94
CA LEU A 114 -2.59 9.86 -6.27
C LEU A 114 -2.78 9.60 -7.76
N TYR A 115 -3.35 8.47 -8.13
CA TYR A 115 -3.66 8.11 -9.52
C TYR A 115 -5.14 8.31 -9.83
N GLY A 116 -5.43 9.03 -10.91
CA GLY A 116 -6.77 9.16 -11.48
C GLY A 116 -7.04 8.02 -12.45
N ILE A 117 -7.75 6.98 -12.00
CA ILE A 117 -8.01 5.77 -12.78
C ILE A 117 -9.40 5.81 -13.42
N THR A 118 -9.43 5.53 -14.73
CA THR A 118 -10.66 5.39 -15.52
C THR A 118 -11.10 3.93 -15.53
N GLY A 119 -12.39 3.67 -15.33
CA GLY A 119 -12.95 2.31 -15.42
C GLY A 119 -12.96 1.78 -16.86
N LEU A 120 -13.14 0.47 -17.02
CA LEU A 120 -13.23 -0.16 -18.36
C LEU A 120 -14.66 -0.17 -18.88
N ASN A 121 -15.54 -0.92 -18.19
CA ASN A 121 -16.94 -1.12 -18.59
C ASN A 121 -17.91 -0.34 -17.71
N HIS A 122 -17.54 -0.20 -16.44
CA HIS A 122 -18.33 0.44 -15.39
C HIS A 122 -17.47 1.47 -14.65
N PRO A 123 -18.07 2.55 -14.13
CA PRO A 123 -17.38 3.39 -13.16
C PRO A 123 -17.09 2.59 -11.89
N PHE A 124 -16.00 2.91 -11.19
CA PHE A 124 -15.69 2.22 -9.93
C PHE A 124 -16.73 2.43 -8.83
N ALA A 125 -17.59 3.44 -8.95
CA ALA A 125 -18.69 3.67 -8.01
C ALA A 125 -19.71 2.51 -7.99
N ASP A 126 -19.76 1.70 -9.06
CA ASP A 126 -20.61 0.51 -9.14
C ASP A 126 -20.00 -0.66 -8.32
N PHE A 127 -18.68 -0.67 -8.11
CA PHE A 127 -17.98 -1.66 -7.28
C PHE A 127 -17.82 -1.20 -5.83
N PHE A 128 -17.59 0.09 -5.62
CA PHE A 128 -17.35 0.72 -4.32
C PHE A 128 -18.26 1.93 -4.18
N ALA A 129 -19.32 1.84 -3.36
CA ALA A 129 -20.17 2.99 -3.17
C ALA A 129 -19.42 4.08 -2.41
N LYS A 130 -19.83 5.34 -2.59
CA LYS A 130 -19.20 6.49 -1.89
C LYS A 130 -19.21 6.32 -0.36
N SER A 131 -20.22 5.63 0.18
CA SER A 131 -20.34 5.32 1.61
C SER A 131 -19.26 4.37 2.12
N ASP A 132 -18.72 3.53 1.24
CA ASP A 132 -17.81 2.44 1.60
C ASP A 132 -16.36 2.92 1.64
N LEU A 133 -16.08 4.07 1.01
CA LEU A 133 -14.75 4.66 0.96
C LEU A 133 -14.25 5.09 2.36
N PRO A 134 -12.94 4.99 2.63
CA PRO A 134 -11.91 4.42 1.76
C PRO A 134 -11.94 2.88 1.74
N VAL A 135 -11.59 2.28 0.58
CA VAL A 135 -11.51 0.81 0.38
C VAL A 135 -10.11 0.43 -0.06
N MET A 136 -9.53 -0.64 0.51
CA MET A 136 -8.23 -1.15 0.09
C MET A 136 -8.37 -2.22 -0.99
N VAL A 137 -7.56 -2.09 -2.03
CA VAL A 137 -7.56 -3.00 -3.19
C VAL A 137 -6.15 -3.36 -3.62
N ASP A 138 -5.95 -4.58 -4.07
CA ASP A 138 -4.80 -4.96 -4.90
C ASP A 138 -5.20 -4.80 -6.36
N ALA A 139 -4.48 -3.97 -7.11
CA ALA A 139 -4.81 -3.68 -8.50
C ALA A 139 -3.55 -3.49 -9.35
N MET A 140 -3.69 -3.69 -10.65
CA MET A 140 -2.70 -3.26 -11.63
C MET A 140 -3.27 -2.10 -12.43
N ILE A 141 -2.47 -1.04 -12.55
CA ILE A 141 -2.79 0.14 -13.33
C ILE A 141 -1.89 0.22 -14.55
N LEU A 142 -2.45 0.66 -15.66
CA LEU A 142 -1.81 0.68 -16.97
C LEU A 142 -1.97 2.06 -17.63
N PRO A 143 -0.93 2.59 -18.30
CA PRO A 143 -1.12 3.68 -19.25
C PRO A 143 -2.05 3.25 -20.39
N PHE A 144 -2.96 4.12 -20.77
CA PHE A 144 -3.78 3.93 -21.95
C PHE A 144 -4.05 5.28 -22.62
N ARG A 145 -3.22 5.59 -23.62
CA ARG A 145 -3.19 6.90 -24.29
C ARG A 145 -3.01 8.03 -23.28
N ASN A 146 -4.00 8.89 -23.11
CA ASN A 146 -3.98 10.02 -22.18
C ASN A 146 -4.66 9.71 -20.82
N LYS A 147 -4.89 8.44 -20.51
CA LYS A 147 -5.55 7.97 -19.29
C LYS A 147 -4.71 6.94 -18.56
N ILE A 148 -5.03 6.73 -17.29
CA ILE A 148 -4.65 5.53 -16.55
C ILE A 148 -5.91 4.68 -16.40
N ILE A 149 -5.78 3.38 -16.67
CA ILE A 149 -6.85 2.39 -16.51
C ILE A 149 -6.37 1.28 -15.56
N TYR A 150 -7.29 0.41 -15.16
CA TYR A 150 -6.96 -0.90 -14.59
C TYR A 150 -7.19 -1.98 -15.64
N ASP A 151 -6.72 -3.20 -15.39
CA ASP A 151 -6.79 -4.31 -16.34
C ASP A 151 -8.08 -5.14 -16.29
N GLY A 152 -9.06 -4.72 -15.49
CA GLY A 152 -10.30 -5.48 -15.25
C GLY A 152 -10.26 -6.36 -14.01
N LEU A 153 -9.11 -6.49 -13.35
CA LEU A 153 -8.91 -7.41 -12.23
C LEU A 153 -8.36 -6.68 -11.01
N PHE A 154 -9.09 -6.76 -9.90
CA PHE A 154 -8.63 -6.32 -8.58
C PHE A 154 -9.14 -7.26 -7.49
N SER A 155 -8.44 -7.29 -6.36
CA SER A 155 -8.89 -7.96 -5.15
C SER A 155 -9.21 -6.92 -4.09
N THR A 156 -10.31 -7.11 -3.37
CA THR A 156 -10.70 -6.22 -2.28
C THR A 156 -10.27 -6.83 -0.95
N HIS A 157 -9.81 -5.99 -0.04
CA HIS A 157 -9.52 -6.42 1.33
C HIS A 157 -10.68 -6.05 2.25
N ASN A 158 -11.11 -6.99 3.09
CA ASN A 158 -12.19 -6.76 4.06
C ASN A 158 -11.67 -6.03 5.30
N ILE A 159 -11.13 -4.83 5.11
CA ILE A 159 -10.51 -4.02 6.18
C ILE A 159 -11.34 -2.77 6.44
N GLY A 160 -11.78 -2.61 7.69
CA GLY A 160 -12.45 -1.41 8.16
C GLY A 160 -11.45 -0.36 8.68
N PHE A 161 -11.46 0.84 8.09
CA PHE A 161 -10.60 1.93 8.57
C PHE A 161 -11.25 2.74 9.70
N GLY A 162 -10.59 2.79 10.86
CA GLY A 162 -10.97 3.67 11.98
C GLY A 162 -10.79 5.16 11.68
N SER A 163 -11.39 6.03 12.49
CA SER A 163 -11.39 7.49 12.28
C SER A 163 -9.99 8.12 12.23
N GLY A 164 -9.04 7.61 13.03
CA GLY A 164 -7.64 8.06 13.01
C GLY A 164 -6.98 7.82 11.65
N ILE A 165 -7.12 6.60 11.11
CA ILE A 165 -6.59 6.21 9.80
C ILE A 165 -7.21 7.04 8.69
N ARG A 166 -8.53 7.17 8.70
CA ARG A 166 -9.27 7.97 7.72
C ARG A 166 -8.77 9.42 7.72
N SER A 167 -8.42 9.95 8.90
CA SER A 167 -7.85 11.29 9.04
C SER A 167 -6.44 11.36 8.45
N SER A 168 -5.57 10.40 8.76
CA SER A 168 -4.21 10.31 8.18
C SER A 168 -4.22 10.15 6.66
N PHE A 169 -5.10 9.30 6.11
CA PHE A 169 -5.27 9.18 4.66
C PHE A 169 -5.75 10.49 4.04
N THR A 170 -6.61 11.24 4.73
CA THR A 170 -7.07 12.55 4.24
C THR A 170 -5.93 13.57 4.24
N GLU A 171 -5.07 13.55 5.27
CA GLU A 171 -3.89 14.40 5.35
C GLU A 171 -2.89 14.09 4.22
N LEU A 172 -2.49 12.81 4.08
CA LEU A 172 -1.59 12.35 3.01
C LEU A 172 -2.16 12.64 1.62
N TYR A 173 -3.46 12.42 1.41
CA TYR A 173 -4.14 12.78 0.16
C TYR A 173 -3.97 14.27 -0.15
N ASN A 174 -4.19 15.15 0.82
CA ASN A 174 -4.10 16.59 0.60
C ASN A 174 -2.66 17.04 0.33
N ILE A 175 -1.69 16.49 1.06
CA ILE A 175 -0.26 16.78 0.88
C ILE A 175 0.20 16.30 -0.51
N SER A 176 -0.07 15.04 -0.84
CA SER A 176 0.29 14.46 -2.15
C SER A 176 -0.39 15.21 -3.30
N LYS A 177 -1.67 15.57 -3.16
CA LYS A 177 -2.38 16.38 -4.14
C LYS A 177 -1.75 17.78 -4.33
N ALA A 178 -1.28 18.41 -3.26
CA ALA A 178 -0.65 19.72 -3.36
C ALA A 178 0.74 19.63 -4.03
N LYS A 179 1.51 18.59 -3.68
CA LYS A 179 2.90 18.38 -4.13
C LYS A 179 2.98 17.84 -5.57
N PHE A 180 2.22 16.79 -5.88
CA PHE A 180 2.31 16.03 -7.12
C PHE A 180 1.05 16.17 -8.01
N GLY A 181 -0.04 16.74 -7.48
CA GLY A 181 -1.33 16.72 -8.16
C GLY A 181 -1.99 15.35 -8.11
N ILE A 182 -3.04 15.16 -8.93
CA ILE A 182 -3.58 13.84 -9.22
C ILE A 182 -3.05 13.42 -10.59
N ILE A 183 -2.31 12.32 -10.61
CA ILE A 183 -1.65 11.78 -11.79
C ILE A 183 -2.71 11.15 -12.69
N GLY A 184 -2.98 11.80 -13.83
CA GLY A 184 -3.96 11.33 -14.81
C GLY A 184 -3.38 10.55 -15.99
N LYS A 185 -2.05 10.48 -16.11
CA LYS A 185 -1.33 9.81 -17.21
C LYS A 185 0.00 9.23 -16.71
N LEU A 186 0.47 8.18 -17.37
CA LEU A 186 1.79 7.58 -17.16
C LEU A 186 2.61 7.65 -18.48
N PRO A 187 3.94 7.80 -18.42
CA PRO A 187 4.74 8.01 -17.20
C PRO A 187 4.44 9.35 -16.52
N PHE A 188 4.64 9.38 -15.20
CA PHE A 188 4.60 10.60 -14.40
C PHE A 188 6.02 11.08 -14.18
N ASP A 189 6.27 12.35 -14.49
CA ASP A 189 7.55 12.98 -14.22
C ASP A 189 7.52 13.60 -12.81
N ASP A 190 8.33 13.03 -11.93
CA ASP A 190 8.43 13.40 -10.52
C ASP A 190 9.65 14.29 -10.24
N SER A 191 10.31 14.79 -11.28
CA SER A 191 11.57 15.54 -11.15
C SER A 191 11.41 16.93 -10.54
N ASN A 192 10.19 17.48 -10.48
CA ASN A 192 9.94 18.82 -9.95
C ASN A 192 8.66 18.90 -9.09
N PRO A 193 8.66 18.31 -7.89
CA PRO A 193 7.53 18.39 -6.98
C PRO A 193 7.32 19.84 -6.53
N LYS A 194 6.05 20.24 -6.38
CA LYS A 194 5.75 21.58 -5.84
C LYS A 194 6.14 21.63 -4.37
N GLU A 195 6.86 22.68 -3.98
CA GLU A 195 7.07 22.97 -2.55
C GLU A 195 5.72 23.23 -1.88
N VAL A 196 5.37 22.34 -0.95
CA VAL A 196 4.25 22.52 -0.03
C VAL A 196 4.86 22.81 1.34
N PRO A 197 4.37 23.79 2.11
CA PRO A 197 4.85 23.99 3.47
C PRO A 197 4.64 22.71 4.28
N SER A 198 5.72 22.00 4.57
CA SER A 198 5.68 20.88 5.52
C SER A 198 5.22 21.44 6.87
N PRO A 199 4.30 20.77 7.59
CA PRO A 199 3.86 21.26 8.90
C PRO A 199 5.08 21.41 9.81
N ALA A 200 5.34 22.65 10.23
CA ALA A 200 6.58 23.05 10.90
C ALA A 200 7.02 22.03 11.98
N PRO A 201 8.30 21.61 12.01
CA PRO A 201 8.82 20.83 13.12
C PRO A 201 8.68 21.66 14.40
N LYS A 202 7.96 21.13 15.40
CA LYS A 202 7.81 21.80 16.70
C LYS A 202 9.20 22.01 17.30
N LYS A 203 9.50 23.24 17.72
CA LYS A 203 10.82 23.67 18.23
C LYS A 203 11.38 22.68 19.28
N PRO A 204 12.62 22.20 19.11
CA PRO A 204 13.24 21.26 20.04
C PRO A 204 13.70 21.92 21.35
N VAL A 205 13.56 21.21 22.48
CA VAL A 205 14.17 21.52 23.78
C VAL A 205 15.19 20.42 24.08
N LYS A 206 16.46 20.78 24.33
CA LYS A 206 17.57 19.83 24.54
C LYS A 206 17.36 18.98 25.81
N ALA A 207 17.66 17.68 25.72
CA ALA A 207 17.64 16.72 26.82
C ALA A 207 19.03 16.09 27.01
N ALA A 208 19.45 15.85 28.25
CA ALA A 208 20.72 15.19 28.57
C ALA A 208 20.62 13.65 28.38
N PRO A 209 21.69 12.95 27.94
CA PRO A 209 21.62 11.52 27.59
C PRO A 209 21.20 10.56 28.72
N GLY A 210 21.47 10.89 29.99
CA GLY A 210 21.20 10.02 31.15
C GLY A 210 19.71 9.86 31.50
N GLU A 211 18.97 10.96 31.61
CA GLU A 211 17.57 10.96 32.05
C GLU A 211 16.62 10.22 31.09
N SER A 212 16.93 10.27 29.79
CA SER A 212 16.14 9.56 28.77
C SER A 212 16.22 8.03 28.92
N ARG A 213 17.33 7.52 29.46
CA ARG A 213 17.57 6.10 29.68
C ARG A 213 16.75 5.60 30.87
N GLU A 214 16.82 6.29 32.00
CA GLU A 214 16.03 5.95 33.20
C GLU A 214 14.53 5.93 32.90
N LYS A 215 14.06 6.88 32.08
CA LYS A 215 12.66 6.91 31.65
C LYS A 215 12.29 5.73 30.76
N ALA A 216 13.16 5.33 29.83
CA ALA A 216 12.94 4.16 29.00
C ALA A 216 12.95 2.87 29.85
N ASP A 217 13.86 2.76 30.82
CA ASP A 217 13.95 1.63 31.76
C ASP A 217 12.70 1.49 32.63
N ALA A 218 12.01 2.61 32.92
CA ALA A 218 10.70 2.59 33.59
C ALA A 218 9.52 2.23 32.66
N ILE A 219 9.64 2.45 31.35
CA ILE A 219 8.59 2.19 30.36
C ILE A 219 8.65 0.74 29.87
N ALA A 220 9.85 0.20 29.64
CA ALA A 220 10.04 -1.12 29.06
C ALA A 220 9.31 -2.25 29.82
N PRO A 221 9.38 -2.34 31.17
CA PRO A 221 8.66 -3.40 31.90
C PRO A 221 7.14 -3.33 31.75
N LEU A 222 6.58 -2.14 31.57
CA LEU A 222 5.13 -1.95 31.37
C LEU A 222 4.70 -2.49 30.00
N ILE A 223 5.51 -2.23 28.96
CA ILE A 223 5.29 -2.76 27.61
C ILE A 223 5.43 -4.28 27.65
N THR A 224 6.53 -4.80 28.19
CA THR A 224 6.82 -6.24 28.26
C THR A 224 5.69 -6.99 28.95
N LYS A 225 5.30 -6.55 30.16
CA LYS A 225 4.22 -7.18 30.92
C LYS A 225 2.92 -7.25 30.10
N PHE A 226 2.52 -6.12 29.51
CA PHE A 226 1.27 -6.07 28.76
C PHE A 226 1.30 -6.96 27.51
N CYS A 227 2.37 -6.88 26.72
CA CYS A 227 2.50 -7.67 25.50
C CYS A 227 2.55 -9.16 25.80
N GLU A 228 3.33 -9.61 26.80
CA GLU A 228 3.38 -11.02 27.20
C GLU A 228 2.03 -11.56 27.68
N GLU A 229 1.25 -10.75 28.40
CA GLU A 229 -0.07 -11.17 28.90
C GLU A 229 -1.16 -11.15 27.82
N LYS A 230 -1.05 -10.30 26.78
CA LYS A 230 -2.18 -9.97 25.90
C LYS A 230 -1.94 -10.11 24.39
N LEU A 231 -0.72 -9.95 23.89
CA LEU A 231 -0.44 -9.85 22.44
C LEU A 231 0.62 -10.84 21.93
N GLY A 232 1.57 -11.26 22.78
CA GLY A 232 2.66 -12.17 22.45
C GLY A 232 4.05 -11.52 22.37
N ALA A 233 5.08 -12.37 22.30
CA ALA A 233 6.50 -11.98 22.37
C ALA A 233 6.97 -11.14 21.17
N GLU A 234 6.42 -11.35 19.97
CA GLU A 234 6.76 -10.56 18.78
C GLU A 234 6.38 -9.08 18.96
N PHE A 235 5.19 -8.81 19.52
CA PHE A 235 4.76 -7.45 19.84
C PHE A 235 5.66 -6.80 20.89
N THR A 236 6.15 -7.56 21.87
CA THR A 236 7.13 -7.06 22.85
C THR A 236 8.38 -6.53 22.14
N GLY A 237 8.97 -7.32 21.24
CA GLY A 237 10.18 -6.95 20.51
C GLY A 237 10.01 -5.65 19.72
N VAL A 238 8.93 -5.56 18.94
CA VAL A 238 8.65 -4.39 18.10
C VAL A 238 8.33 -3.13 18.92
N CYS A 239 7.57 -3.27 20.02
CA CYS A 239 7.28 -2.14 20.90
C CYS A 239 8.54 -1.61 21.61
N LEU A 240 9.44 -2.50 22.05
CA LEU A 240 10.71 -2.10 22.67
C LEU A 240 11.66 -1.46 21.64
N PHE A 241 11.64 -1.92 20.39
CA PHE A 241 12.36 -1.27 19.29
C PHE A 241 11.86 0.17 19.06
N ALA A 242 10.55 0.38 19.03
CA ALA A 242 9.94 1.71 18.92
C ALA A 242 10.32 2.61 20.12
N LEU A 243 10.30 2.07 21.34
CA LEU A 243 10.75 2.78 22.54
C LEU A 243 12.21 3.24 22.41
N GLU A 244 13.11 2.37 21.97
CA GLU A 244 14.52 2.68 21.81
C GLU A 244 14.76 3.73 20.71
N LYS A 245 14.01 3.68 19.61
CA LYS A 245 14.02 4.73 18.57
C LYS A 245 13.59 6.08 19.13
N ILE A 246 12.55 6.14 19.97
CA ILE A 246 12.12 7.39 20.63
C ILE A 246 13.21 7.86 21.61
N ARG A 247 13.82 6.96 22.37
CA ARG A 247 14.87 7.27 23.35
C ARG A 247 16.08 7.93 22.68
N ARG A 248 16.53 7.39 21.54
CA ARG A 248 17.70 7.86 20.78
C ARG A 248 17.50 9.21 20.08
N LYS A 249 16.28 9.75 20.02
CA LYS A 249 16.07 11.08 19.45
C LYS A 249 16.81 12.14 20.28
N ARG A 250 17.58 12.99 19.59
CA ARG A 250 18.45 14.04 20.15
C ARG A 250 17.77 14.91 21.23
N THR A 251 16.45 15.07 21.15
CA THR A 251 15.61 15.62 22.21
C THR A 251 14.58 14.57 22.60
N SER A 252 14.89 13.72 23.57
CA SER A 252 14.04 12.57 23.88
C SER A 252 12.66 13.05 24.38
N PRO A 253 11.57 12.78 23.64
CA PRO A 253 10.22 13.18 24.04
C PRO A 253 9.78 12.49 25.33
N LEU A 254 10.40 11.36 25.68
CA LEU A 254 10.09 10.52 26.84
C LEU A 254 10.07 11.30 28.16
N LEU A 255 10.89 12.36 28.27
CA LEU A 255 10.97 13.18 29.48
C LEU A 255 9.66 13.90 29.80
N LYS A 256 8.76 14.05 28.81
CA LYS A 256 7.43 14.65 29.01
C LYS A 256 6.38 13.56 29.12
N GLY A 257 5.68 13.52 30.26
CA GLY A 257 4.55 12.63 30.50
C GLY A 257 4.86 11.41 31.38
N LYS A 258 3.81 10.65 31.69
CA LYS A 258 3.87 9.46 32.57
C LYS A 258 4.33 8.22 31.81
N ALA A 259 5.01 7.30 32.49
CA ALA A 259 5.51 6.06 31.90
C ALA A 259 4.37 5.21 31.31
N ASN A 260 3.25 5.03 32.04
CA ASN A 260 2.08 4.31 31.53
C ASN A 260 1.51 4.91 30.25
N THR A 261 1.50 6.25 30.13
CA THR A 261 1.00 6.93 28.92
C THR A 261 1.89 6.63 27.72
N TRP A 262 3.21 6.64 27.90
CA TRP A 262 4.15 6.23 26.86
C TRP A 262 4.02 4.76 26.50
N ALA A 263 4.00 3.87 27.48
CA ALA A 263 3.85 2.43 27.26
C ALA A 263 2.57 2.11 26.46
N CYS A 264 1.44 2.64 26.92
CA CYS A 264 0.14 2.46 26.25
C CYS A 264 0.15 3.03 24.84
N GLY A 265 0.68 4.24 24.65
CA GLY A 265 0.75 4.87 23.33
C GLY A 265 1.61 4.08 22.33
N ILE A 266 2.74 3.52 22.79
CA ILE A 266 3.64 2.71 21.95
C ILE A 266 2.93 1.42 21.56
N VAL A 267 2.39 0.68 22.52
CA VAL A 267 1.64 -0.56 22.24
C VAL A 267 0.48 -0.30 21.30
N TYR A 268 -0.28 0.78 21.52
CA TYR A 268 -1.38 1.15 20.64
C TYR A 268 -0.90 1.46 19.22
N ALA A 269 0.17 2.23 19.05
CA ALA A 269 0.73 2.58 17.75
C ALA A 269 1.14 1.33 16.95
N ILE A 270 1.88 0.42 17.59
CA ILE A 270 2.31 -0.84 16.98
C ILE A 270 1.09 -1.74 16.71
N ALA A 271 0.16 -1.86 17.64
CA ALA A 271 -1.08 -2.61 17.44
C ALA A 271 -1.88 -2.12 16.23
N SER A 272 -1.94 -0.79 16.05
CA SER A 272 -2.59 -0.15 14.90
C SER A 272 -1.90 -0.48 13.58
N ASN A 273 -0.56 -0.41 13.54
CA ASN A 273 0.26 -0.77 12.38
C ASN A 273 0.18 -2.25 12.02
N ASN A 274 -0.06 -3.11 13.02
CA ASN A 274 -0.14 -4.58 12.89
C ASN A 274 -1.59 -5.11 12.89
N PHE A 275 -2.57 -4.28 12.52
CA PHE A 275 -3.97 -4.69 12.35
C PHE A 275 -4.63 -5.37 13.57
N VAL A 276 -4.11 -5.19 14.80
CA VAL A 276 -4.65 -5.81 16.03
C VAL A 276 -6.13 -5.48 16.29
N PHE A 277 -6.60 -4.33 15.81
CA PHE A 277 -8.00 -3.92 15.95
C PHE A 277 -8.96 -4.61 14.99
N ASP A 278 -8.45 -5.45 14.07
CA ASP A 278 -9.24 -6.23 13.14
C ASP A 278 -9.64 -7.56 13.75
N LYS A 279 -10.95 -7.83 13.78
CA LYS A 279 -11.55 -9.03 14.37
C LYS A 279 -11.12 -10.32 13.67
N SER A 280 -10.60 -10.24 12.44
CA SER A 280 -10.09 -11.42 11.74
C SER A 280 -8.72 -11.86 12.24
N GLN A 281 -8.01 -11.02 13.01
CA GLN A 281 -6.65 -11.35 13.45
C GLN A 281 -6.66 -12.28 14.67
N PRO A 282 -5.69 -13.22 14.75
CA PRO A 282 -5.60 -14.15 15.88
C PRO A 282 -5.23 -13.45 17.20
N TYR A 283 -4.65 -12.25 17.12
CA TYR A 283 -4.30 -11.38 18.24
C TYR A 283 -5.29 -10.21 18.39
N PHE A 284 -6.53 -10.36 17.91
CA PHE A 284 -7.54 -9.29 17.98
C PHE A 284 -7.73 -8.77 19.40
N MET A 285 -7.66 -7.45 19.54
CA MET A 285 -8.02 -6.76 20.77
C MET A 285 -8.50 -5.36 20.45
N THR A 286 -9.44 -4.83 21.23
CA THR A 286 -9.98 -3.49 21.00
C THR A 286 -9.05 -2.40 21.52
N ALA A 287 -9.17 -1.22 20.93
CA ALA A 287 -8.52 0.00 21.42
C ALA A 287 -8.84 0.34 22.88
N GLN A 288 -10.01 -0.07 23.38
CA GLN A 288 -10.41 0.15 24.77
C GLN A 288 -9.68 -0.82 25.70
N GLU A 289 -9.60 -2.10 25.34
CA GLU A 289 -8.87 -3.11 26.13
C GLU A 289 -7.37 -2.79 26.25
N ILE A 290 -6.75 -2.27 25.18
CA ILE A 290 -5.38 -1.74 25.28
C ILE A 290 -5.32 -0.60 26.30
N ALA A 291 -6.22 0.38 26.22
CA ALA A 291 -6.20 1.54 27.11
C ALA A 291 -6.41 1.16 28.58
N ASP A 292 -7.38 0.27 28.84
CA ASP A 292 -7.73 -0.22 30.17
C ASP A 292 -6.56 -0.99 30.81
N GLY A 293 -5.81 -1.76 30.03
CA GLY A 293 -4.63 -2.49 30.51
C GLY A 293 -3.51 -1.61 31.07
N PHE A 294 -3.50 -0.32 30.70
CA PHE A 294 -2.58 0.67 31.27
C PHE A 294 -3.26 1.66 32.23
N GLY A 295 -4.55 1.47 32.53
CA GLY A 295 -5.35 2.33 33.38
C GLY A 295 -5.63 3.71 32.76
N LEU A 296 -5.79 3.80 31.44
CA LEU A 296 -5.98 5.05 30.71
C LEU A 296 -7.31 5.06 29.95
N SER A 297 -7.81 6.25 29.61
CA SER A 297 -8.92 6.36 28.67
C SER A 297 -8.46 6.05 27.25
N LYS A 298 -9.36 5.49 26.43
CA LYS A 298 -9.12 5.27 24.99
C LYS A 298 -8.71 6.56 24.26
N SER A 299 -9.31 7.71 24.59
CA SER A 299 -8.93 8.99 24.01
C SER A 299 -7.48 9.36 24.31
N THR A 300 -7.02 9.11 25.55
CA THR A 300 -5.64 9.38 25.98
C THR A 300 -4.64 8.49 25.24
N ALA A 301 -4.95 7.19 25.15
CA ALA A 301 -4.15 6.21 24.42
C ALA A 301 -4.04 6.59 22.93
N GLN A 302 -5.17 6.91 22.30
CA GLN A 302 -5.23 7.29 20.89
C GLN A 302 -4.45 8.58 20.60
N SER A 303 -4.61 9.63 21.42
CA SER A 303 -3.86 10.87 21.26
C SER A 303 -2.35 10.64 21.41
N LYS A 304 -1.93 9.80 22.35
CA LYS A 304 -0.51 9.48 22.54
C LYS A 304 0.04 8.63 21.41
N SER A 305 -0.73 7.67 20.90
CA SER A 305 -0.37 6.88 19.73
C SER A 305 -0.18 7.76 18.48
N ALA A 306 -1.06 8.74 18.25
CA ALA A 306 -0.90 9.69 17.15
C ALA A 306 0.38 10.54 17.27
N GLU A 307 0.73 10.97 18.50
CA GLU A 307 2.00 11.64 18.77
C GLU A 307 3.19 10.73 18.41
N ILE A 308 3.14 9.45 18.80
CA ILE A 308 4.19 8.47 18.52
C ILE A 308 4.31 8.17 17.03
N ASN A 309 3.19 7.97 16.32
CA ASN A 309 3.20 7.76 14.88
C ASN A 309 3.87 8.92 14.16
N LYS A 310 3.58 10.16 14.54
CA LYS A 310 4.26 11.34 14.00
C LYS A 310 5.74 11.41 14.39
N LEU A 311 6.09 11.00 15.61
CA LEU A 311 7.48 11.01 16.07
C LEU A 311 8.34 10.00 15.31
N LEU A 312 7.81 8.82 15.06
CA LEU A 312 8.52 7.68 14.48
C LEU A 312 8.27 7.48 12.99
N ASP A 313 7.42 8.32 12.39
CA ASP A 313 6.96 8.17 11.01
C ASP A 313 6.33 6.79 10.74
N ILE A 314 5.50 6.36 11.70
CA ILE A 314 4.77 5.09 11.61
C ILE A 314 3.51 5.33 10.77
N SER A 315 3.53 4.79 9.56
CA SER A 315 2.35 4.61 8.71
C SER A 315 1.80 3.19 8.87
N TYR A 316 0.70 2.85 8.19
CA TYR A 316 0.14 1.49 8.19
C TYR A 316 1.05 0.40 7.61
N PHE A 317 2.10 0.80 6.88
CA PHE A 317 2.99 -0.14 6.19
C PHE A 317 4.46 0.12 6.48
N SER A 318 4.80 0.74 7.61
CA SER A 318 6.19 0.89 8.03
C SER A 318 6.75 -0.48 8.43
N PRO A 319 7.51 -1.21 7.57
CA PRO A 319 7.83 -2.62 7.79
C PRO A 319 8.78 -2.82 8.97
N GLU A 320 9.50 -1.76 9.36
CA GLU A 320 10.33 -1.75 10.57
C GLU A 320 9.53 -1.83 11.88
N TYR A 321 8.20 -1.65 11.83
CA TYR A 321 7.30 -1.74 12.98
C TYR A 321 6.25 -2.85 12.85
N MET A 322 6.40 -3.75 11.86
CA MET A 322 5.57 -4.94 11.75
C MET A 322 6.20 -6.12 12.50
N ILE A 323 5.37 -6.95 13.13
CA ILE A 323 5.80 -8.25 13.66
C ILE A 323 6.17 -9.20 12.52
N ASP A 324 7.08 -10.13 12.78
CA ASP A 324 7.61 -11.04 11.76
C ASP A 324 6.48 -11.90 11.18
N SER A 325 5.55 -12.41 11.98
CA SER A 325 4.38 -13.17 11.49
C SER A 325 3.53 -12.41 10.44
N ILE A 326 3.30 -11.11 10.64
CA ILE A 326 2.57 -10.28 9.67
C ILE A 326 3.48 -9.97 8.49
N ARG A 327 4.73 -9.59 8.75
CA ARG A 327 5.71 -9.27 7.72
C ARG A 327 5.88 -10.47 6.78
N GLU A 328 6.02 -11.69 7.28
CA GLU A 328 6.12 -12.94 6.53
C GLU A 328 4.85 -13.27 5.73
N SER A 329 3.66 -13.04 6.31
CA SER A 329 2.38 -13.19 5.59
C SER A 329 2.23 -12.19 4.42
N GLN A 330 2.83 -11.00 4.54
CA GLN A 330 2.89 -10.00 3.48
C GLN A 330 4.10 -10.19 2.55
N GLU A 331 5.20 -10.75 3.06
CA GLU A 331 6.44 -11.07 2.35
C GLU A 331 6.28 -12.29 1.45
N GLY A 332 5.28 -13.16 1.60
CA GLY A 332 4.96 -14.17 0.58
C GLY A 332 4.81 -13.59 -0.85
N LEU A 333 4.48 -12.29 -0.97
CA LEU A 333 4.44 -11.54 -2.22
C LEU A 333 5.76 -10.82 -2.58
N PHE A 334 6.59 -10.45 -1.60
CA PHE A 334 7.85 -9.71 -1.81
C PHE A 334 9.10 -10.61 -1.84
N HIS A 335 9.05 -11.77 -1.19
CA HIS A 335 10.14 -12.74 -1.09
C HIS A 335 10.35 -13.46 -2.42
N THR A 336 9.27 -13.75 -3.15
CA THR A 336 9.35 -14.25 -4.53
C THR A 336 10.06 -13.27 -5.46
N MET A 337 9.90 -11.96 -5.27
CA MET A 337 10.56 -10.95 -6.11
C MET A 337 12.04 -10.71 -5.70
N ARG A 338 12.35 -10.77 -4.40
CA ARG A 338 13.71 -10.55 -3.87
C ARG A 338 14.63 -11.76 -4.06
N GLU A 339 14.11 -12.98 -3.92
CA GLU A 339 14.87 -14.21 -4.20
C GLU A 339 15.19 -14.36 -5.70
N MET A 340 14.30 -13.89 -6.59
CA MET A 340 14.57 -13.85 -8.03
C MET A 340 15.68 -12.84 -8.40
N GLU A 341 15.78 -11.69 -7.72
CA GLU A 341 16.87 -10.72 -7.91
C GLU A 341 18.23 -11.24 -7.41
N ASP A 342 18.26 -11.94 -6.27
CA ASP A 342 19.50 -12.51 -5.72
C ASP A 342 19.96 -13.76 -6.49
N LEU A 343 19.04 -14.56 -7.05
CA LEU A 343 19.37 -15.63 -8.00
C LEU A 343 19.96 -15.07 -9.30
N TRP A 344 19.46 -13.91 -9.78
CA TRP A 344 19.98 -13.24 -10.98
C TRP A 344 21.35 -12.60 -10.78
N ARG A 345 21.68 -12.12 -9.57
CA ARG A 345 23.01 -11.58 -9.26
C ARG A 345 24.11 -12.64 -9.14
N ARG A 346 23.74 -13.89 -8.85
CA ARG A 346 24.66 -15.04 -8.73
C ARG A 346 24.94 -15.75 -10.06
N LEU A 347 24.26 -15.37 -11.14
CA LEU A 347 24.38 -15.94 -12.49
C LEU A 347 25.05 -14.99 -13.51
N LYS A 348 25.69 -13.92 -13.04
CA LYS A 348 26.80 -13.24 -13.74
C LYS A 348 28.10 -13.64 -13.06
#